data_AF-A0AAV1QHR5-F1
#
_entry.id   AF-A0AAV1QHR5-F1
#
_cell.length_a   1.000
_cell.length_b   1.000
_cell.length_c   1.000
_cell.angle_alpha   90.00
_cell.angle_beta   90.00
_cell.angle_gamma   90.00
#
_symmetry.space_group_name_H-M   'P 1'
#
loop_
_entity.id
_entity.type
_entity.pdbx_description
1 polymer ?
#
loop_
_entity_poly.entity_id
_entity_poly.type
_entity_poly.pdbx_seq_one_letter_code
_entity_poly.pdbx_strand_id
1 'polypeptide(L)'
;ISYKALSSFDTEFDLSNQSGKVFKPANETSHVFSGLYPGSTYSFTIRASTVKGFGPPVITQFTTKISAPLMPAYDQETPLNQTDSTVTVLLKPAQSRGAPVSKYQVVVEEERPRRQRRGTAEILRCYPVPIHFQNATLLNSQYYFSAELPMSELRAPMPFSIGDNRTYSGYWNAPLLPHKSYGIYYQAVSTANGVRITRRNHKHILTRCDITL
;
A
#
# COMPACT_ATOMS: atom_id res chain seq x y z
N ILE A 1 -33.14 6.79 -10.70
CA ILE A 1 -32.11 5.90 -10.13
C ILE A 1 -31.68 6.49 -8.80
N SER A 2 -31.60 5.71 -7.73
CA SER A 2 -31.02 6.13 -6.45
C SER A 2 -29.90 5.19 -6.04
N TYR A 3 -28.92 5.69 -5.28
CA TYR A 3 -27.83 4.88 -4.76
C TYR A 3 -27.55 5.22 -3.29
N LYS A 4 -26.97 4.25 -2.56
CA LYS A 4 -26.53 4.41 -1.18
C LYS A 4 -25.32 3.52 -0.89
N ALA A 5 -24.32 4.05 -0.19
CA ALA A 5 -23.18 3.27 0.29
C ALA A 5 -23.63 2.27 1.37
N LEU A 6 -23.13 1.05 1.27
CA LEU A 6 -23.42 -0.04 2.22
C LEU A 6 -22.22 -0.32 3.13
N SER A 7 -21.01 -0.30 2.57
CA SER A 7 -19.78 -0.61 3.30
C SER A 7 -18.57 0.01 2.60
N SER A 8 -17.46 0.15 3.32
CA SER A 8 -16.18 0.60 2.77
C SER A 8 -15.02 -0.15 3.43
N PHE A 9 -13.92 -0.32 2.69
CA PHE A 9 -12.65 -0.75 3.25
C PHE A 9 -11.95 0.35 4.07
N ASP A 10 -12.40 1.60 3.95
CA ASP A 10 -11.96 2.71 4.78
C ASP A 10 -12.82 2.82 6.03
N THR A 11 -12.17 2.66 7.19
CA THR A 11 -12.84 2.71 8.49
C THR A 11 -13.26 4.12 8.89
N GLU A 12 -12.66 5.16 8.30
CA GLU A 12 -12.98 6.56 8.58
C GLU A 12 -14.04 7.11 7.61
N PHE A 13 -14.48 6.31 6.65
CA PHE A 13 -15.45 6.75 5.64
C PHE A 13 -16.88 6.75 6.17
N ASP A 14 -17.45 7.96 6.29
CA ASP A 14 -18.84 8.14 6.70
C ASP A 14 -19.82 7.71 5.61
N LEU A 15 -20.50 6.57 5.84
CA LEU A 15 -21.49 5.99 4.94
C LEU A 15 -22.82 6.77 4.91
N SER A 16 -23.13 7.54 5.96
CA SER A 16 -24.46 8.14 6.14
C SER A 16 -24.77 9.20 5.08
N ASN A 17 -23.75 9.96 4.68
CA ASN A 17 -23.84 11.04 3.71
C ASN A 17 -23.61 10.58 2.26
N GLN A 18 -23.50 9.28 2.02
CA GLN A 18 -23.05 8.71 0.75
C GLN A 18 -24.22 8.09 -0.01
N SER A 19 -25.22 8.92 -0.30
CA SER A 19 -26.40 8.54 -1.05
C SER A 19 -26.84 9.64 -2.00
N GLY A 20 -27.57 9.28 -3.04
CA GLY A 20 -28.03 10.24 -4.02
C GLY A 20 -29.10 9.69 -4.93
N LYS A 21 -29.69 10.58 -5.74
CA LYS A 21 -30.71 10.25 -6.72
C LYS A 21 -30.48 11.03 -8.00
N VAL A 22 -30.64 10.35 -9.13
CA VAL A 22 -30.54 10.91 -10.48
C VAL A 22 -31.76 10.49 -11.28
N PHE A 23 -32.29 11.42 -12.08
CA PHE A 23 -33.35 11.16 -13.03
C PHE A 23 -32.79 11.19 -14.44
N LYS A 24 -33.18 10.23 -15.27
CA LYS A 24 -32.74 10.09 -16.64
C LYS A 24 -33.95 10.01 -17.58
N PRO A 25 -33.86 10.62 -18.77
CA PRO A 25 -34.92 10.52 -19.76
C PRO A 25 -35.01 9.08 -20.29
N ALA A 26 -36.17 8.70 -20.84
CA ALA A 26 -36.43 7.31 -21.25
C ALA A 26 -35.53 6.81 -22.40
N ASN A 27 -34.94 7.73 -23.17
CA ASN A 27 -33.98 7.42 -24.22
C ASN A 27 -32.55 7.16 -23.70
N GLU A 28 -32.26 7.44 -22.42
CA GLU A 28 -30.98 7.12 -21.79
C GLU A 28 -31.08 5.83 -20.97
N THR A 29 -30.55 4.73 -21.51
CA THR A 29 -30.52 3.42 -20.86
C THR A 29 -29.24 3.16 -20.06
N SER A 30 -28.32 4.12 -20.00
CA SER A 30 -27.06 4.01 -19.28
C SER A 30 -26.74 5.28 -18.49
N HIS A 31 -26.00 5.13 -17.40
CA HIS A 31 -25.54 6.25 -16.60
C HIS A 31 -24.23 5.91 -15.89
N VAL A 32 -23.29 6.85 -15.88
CA VAL A 32 -22.02 6.74 -15.17
C VAL A 32 -22.09 7.57 -13.90
N PHE A 33 -21.89 6.91 -12.76
CA PHE A 33 -21.73 7.56 -11.46
C PHE A 33 -20.25 7.88 -11.24
N SER A 34 -19.91 9.17 -11.14
CA SER A 34 -18.58 9.65 -10.79
C SER A 34 -18.52 10.08 -9.33
N GLY A 35 -17.31 10.20 -8.78
CA GLY A 35 -17.11 10.68 -7.40
C GLY A 35 -17.51 9.70 -6.30
N LEU A 36 -17.81 8.44 -6.64
CA LEU A 36 -18.00 7.39 -5.64
C LEU A 36 -16.68 7.11 -4.90
N TYR A 37 -16.77 6.86 -3.59
CA TYR A 37 -15.58 6.62 -2.78
C TYR A 37 -14.91 5.29 -3.17
N PRO A 38 -13.57 5.23 -3.23
CA PRO A 38 -12.85 4.01 -3.58
C PRO A 38 -12.99 2.93 -2.50
N GLY A 39 -13.00 1.67 -2.93
CA GLY A 39 -13.12 0.52 -2.02
C GLY A 39 -14.45 0.44 -1.27
N SER A 40 -15.50 1.04 -1.82
CA SER A 40 -16.83 1.09 -1.22
C SER A 40 -17.86 0.32 -2.03
N THR A 41 -18.75 -0.39 -1.34
CA THR A 41 -19.87 -1.10 -1.94
C THR A 41 -21.11 -0.22 -1.90
N TYR A 42 -21.75 -0.03 -3.05
CA TYR A 42 -22.95 0.77 -3.20
C TYR A 42 -24.12 -0.09 -3.68
N SER A 43 -25.30 0.16 -3.12
CA SER A 43 -26.57 -0.37 -3.60
C SER A 43 -27.22 0.65 -4.54
N PHE A 44 -27.62 0.21 -5.73
CA PHE A 44 -28.33 1.00 -6.72
C PHE A 44 -29.75 0.49 -6.87
N THR A 45 -30.73 1.40 -6.80
CA THR A 45 -32.15 1.12 -7.01
C THR A 45 -32.63 1.86 -8.26
N ILE A 46 -33.13 1.11 -9.23
CA ILE A 46 -33.61 1.62 -10.53
C ILE A 46 -35.13 1.40 -10.59
N ARG A 47 -35.88 2.43 -10.96
CA ARG A 47 -37.33 2.37 -11.21
C ARG A 47 -37.63 3.08 -12.52
N ALA A 48 -38.41 2.44 -13.38
CA ALA A 48 -38.96 3.08 -14.58
C ALA A 48 -40.15 3.96 -14.20
N SER A 49 -40.33 5.10 -14.87
CA SER A 49 -41.46 6.00 -14.65
C SER A 49 -42.30 6.07 -15.91
N THR A 50 -43.63 5.98 -15.76
CA THR A 50 -44.62 6.16 -16.82
C THR A 50 -45.61 7.24 -16.43
N VAL A 51 -46.56 7.57 -17.31
CA VAL A 51 -47.70 8.46 -16.98
C VAL A 51 -48.56 7.94 -15.82
N LYS A 52 -48.54 6.62 -15.55
CA LYS A 52 -49.24 6.00 -14.42
C LYS A 52 -48.41 5.96 -13.13
N GLY A 53 -47.18 6.48 -13.15
CA GLY A 53 -46.26 6.49 -12.01
C GLY A 53 -45.07 5.53 -12.17
N PHE A 54 -44.39 5.26 -11.06
CA PHE A 54 -43.21 4.41 -11.01
C PHE A 54 -43.55 2.92 -10.98
N GLY A 55 -42.87 2.15 -11.82
CA GLY A 55 -42.89 0.69 -11.79
C GLY A 55 -42.07 0.09 -10.64
N PRO A 56 -42.01 -1.25 -10.57
CA PRO A 56 -41.26 -1.96 -9.54
C PRO A 56 -39.75 -1.64 -9.58
N PRO A 57 -39.06 -1.65 -8.43
CA PRO A 57 -37.61 -1.42 -8.40
C PRO A 57 -36.80 -2.66 -8.79
N VAL A 58 -35.66 -2.41 -9.44
CA VAL A 58 -34.54 -3.35 -9.55
C VAL A 58 -33.41 -2.86 -8.67
N ILE A 59 -32.82 -3.76 -7.87
CA ILE A 59 -31.74 -3.44 -6.93
C ILE A 59 -30.49 -4.26 -7.28
N THR A 60 -29.35 -3.59 -7.40
CA THR A 60 -28.06 -4.21 -7.72
C THR A 60 -26.95 -3.58 -6.90
N GLN A 61 -25.93 -4.36 -6.54
CA GLN A 61 -24.79 -3.87 -5.76
C GLN A 61 -23.51 -3.92 -6.57
N PHE A 62 -22.69 -2.88 -6.43
CA PHE A 62 -21.38 -2.81 -7.06
C PHE A 62 -20.35 -2.27 -6.08
N THR A 63 -19.14 -2.80 -6.14
CA THR A 63 -18.00 -2.32 -5.35
C THR A 63 -17.06 -1.55 -6.25
N THR A 64 -16.71 -0.33 -5.85
CA THR A 64 -15.75 0.50 -6.56
C THR A 64 -14.34 -0.11 -6.46
N LYS A 65 -13.46 0.26 -7.41
CA LYS A 65 -12.05 -0.14 -7.35
C LYS A 65 -11.42 0.41 -6.07
N ILE A 66 -10.51 -0.38 -5.50
CA ILE A 66 -9.70 0.09 -4.37
C ILE A 66 -8.74 1.19 -4.79
N SER A 67 -8.47 2.10 -3.86
CA SER A 67 -7.41 3.10 -3.98
C SER A 67 -6.07 2.51 -3.54
N ALA A 68 -5.08 3.36 -3.36
CA ALA A 68 -3.82 2.95 -2.78
C ALA A 68 -3.79 3.32 -1.28
N PRO A 69 -3.24 2.47 -0.40
CA PRO A 69 -3.18 2.79 1.03
C PRO A 69 -2.27 4.00 1.25
N LEU A 70 -2.55 4.77 2.30
CA LEU A 70 -1.72 5.91 2.66
C LEU A 70 -0.63 5.47 3.62
N MET A 71 0.61 5.59 3.17
CA MET A 71 1.78 5.31 4.02
C MET A 71 1.95 6.42 5.05
N PRO A 72 2.34 6.08 6.29
CA PRO A 72 2.57 7.08 7.34
C PRO A 72 3.77 7.95 6.99
N ALA A 73 3.77 9.19 7.47
CA ALA A 73 4.92 10.07 7.34
C ALA A 73 6.05 9.65 8.31
N TYR A 74 7.28 9.80 7.83
CA TYR A 74 8.52 9.44 8.55
C TYR A 74 9.42 10.65 8.78
N ASP A 75 8.90 11.87 8.67
CA ASP A 75 9.70 13.09 8.68
C ASP A 75 10.58 13.15 9.93
N GLN A 76 11.88 13.36 9.71
CA GLN A 76 12.94 13.43 10.75
C GLN A 76 13.17 12.19 11.64
N GLU A 77 12.51 11.05 11.42
CA GLU A 77 12.84 9.83 12.18
C GLU A 77 14.21 9.26 11.79
N THR A 78 15.11 9.19 12.77
CA THR A 78 16.39 8.48 12.72
C THR A 78 16.20 7.01 13.13
N PRO A 79 17.13 6.12 12.79
CA PRO A 79 17.17 4.79 13.38
C PRO A 79 17.09 4.87 14.92
N LEU A 80 16.31 3.96 15.51
CA LEU A 80 16.21 3.80 16.97
C LEU A 80 17.50 3.23 17.55
N ASN A 81 18.15 2.34 16.79
CA ASN A 81 19.43 1.75 17.14
C ASN A 81 20.16 1.35 15.86
N GLN A 82 21.48 1.33 15.89
CA GLN A 82 22.32 0.94 14.77
C GLN A 82 23.60 0.26 15.27
N THR A 83 23.95 -0.86 14.64
CA THR A 83 25.21 -1.58 14.84
C THR A 83 25.90 -1.77 13.49
N ASP A 84 27.05 -2.45 13.49
CA ASP A 84 27.80 -2.76 12.27
C ASP A 84 27.03 -3.69 11.31
N SER A 85 26.02 -4.42 11.81
CA SER A 85 25.27 -5.40 11.03
C SER A 85 23.75 -5.28 11.11
N THR A 86 23.24 -4.39 11.96
CA THR A 86 21.79 -4.22 12.13
C THR A 86 21.41 -2.75 12.25
N VAL A 87 20.16 -2.45 11.87
CA VAL A 87 19.55 -1.15 12.12
C VAL A 87 18.09 -1.34 12.51
N THR A 88 17.71 -0.72 13.61
CA THR A 88 16.35 -0.79 14.14
C THR A 88 15.62 0.49 13.77
N VAL A 89 14.48 0.35 13.09
CA VAL A 89 13.61 1.46 12.69
C VAL A 89 12.22 1.27 13.28
N LEU A 90 11.43 2.34 13.37
CA LEU A 90 10.03 2.25 13.80
C LEU A 90 9.14 1.99 12.59
N LEU A 91 8.51 0.83 12.48
CA LEU A 91 7.49 0.61 11.45
C LEU A 91 6.13 1.10 11.94
N LYS A 92 5.39 1.82 11.11
CA LYS A 92 4.07 2.38 11.42
C LYS A 92 3.02 1.78 10.46
N PRO A 93 1.79 1.52 10.94
CA PRO A 93 0.73 1.01 10.07
C PRO A 93 0.35 2.04 8.99
N ALA A 94 0.00 1.53 7.80
CA ALA A 94 -0.59 2.35 6.75
C ALA A 94 -2.10 2.50 6.97
N GLN A 95 -2.65 3.64 6.55
CA GLN A 95 -4.10 3.89 6.62
C GLN A 95 -4.81 3.29 5.41
N SER A 96 -5.86 2.53 5.68
CA SER A 96 -6.74 1.92 4.68
C SER A 96 -7.62 3.00 4.04
N ARG A 97 -7.07 3.86 3.17
CA ARG A 97 -7.79 4.97 2.52
C ARG A 97 -8.70 4.52 1.37
N GLY A 98 -9.49 3.48 1.58
CA GLY A 98 -10.31 2.79 0.57
C GLY A 98 -9.62 1.55 -0.02
N ALA A 99 -8.61 1.03 0.67
CA ALA A 99 -7.86 -0.14 0.25
C ALA A 99 -7.32 -0.88 1.48
N PRO A 100 -7.78 -2.12 1.75
CA PRO A 100 -7.37 -2.84 2.94
C PRO A 100 -5.89 -3.19 2.83
N VAL A 101 -5.12 -2.99 3.89
CA VAL A 101 -3.72 -3.41 3.93
C VAL A 101 -3.67 -4.90 4.23
N SER A 102 -3.15 -5.70 3.30
CA SER A 102 -3.05 -7.15 3.46
C SER A 102 -1.73 -7.55 4.14
N LYS A 103 -0.64 -6.85 3.80
CA LYS A 103 0.70 -7.12 4.30
C LYS A 103 1.64 -5.95 4.10
N TYR A 104 2.77 -6.01 4.79
CA TYR A 104 3.86 -5.07 4.67
C TYR A 104 5.14 -5.78 4.24
N GLN A 105 6.02 -5.06 3.55
CA GLN A 105 7.27 -5.59 3.06
C GLN A 105 8.40 -4.59 3.37
N VAL A 106 9.52 -5.12 3.85
CA VAL A 106 10.76 -4.38 4.07
C VAL A 106 11.75 -4.77 2.98
N VAL A 107 12.26 -3.77 2.28
CA VAL A 107 13.18 -3.93 1.15
C VAL A 107 14.47 -3.21 1.50
N VAL A 108 15.58 -3.92 1.31
CA VAL A 108 16.93 -3.39 1.49
C VAL A 108 17.55 -3.23 0.11
N GLU A 109 18.03 -2.05 -0.19
CA GLU A 109 18.75 -1.72 -1.42
C GLU A 109 20.20 -1.37 -1.06
N GLU A 110 21.16 -2.05 -1.67
CA GLU A 110 22.57 -1.70 -1.51
C GLU A 110 22.88 -0.47 -2.36
N GLU A 111 23.35 0.60 -1.73
CA GLU A 111 23.75 1.81 -2.42
C GLU A 111 25.13 1.59 -3.08
N ARG A 112 25.13 1.37 -4.40
CA ARG A 112 26.35 1.35 -5.19
C ARG A 112 26.76 2.79 -5.52
N PRO A 113 28.07 3.15 -5.49
CA PRO A 113 28.53 4.47 -5.91
C PRO A 113 28.12 4.74 -7.37
N ARG A 114 26.98 5.41 -7.56
CA ARG A 114 26.45 5.75 -8.87
C ARG A 114 27.22 6.96 -9.41
N ARG A 115 27.93 6.79 -10.53
CA ARG A 115 28.21 7.91 -11.44
C ARG A 115 26.86 8.55 -11.77
N GLN A 116 26.71 9.83 -11.46
CA GLN A 116 25.50 10.64 -11.65
C GLN A 116 24.68 10.22 -12.88
N ARG A 117 23.67 9.36 -12.68
CA ARG A 117 22.57 9.25 -13.63
C ARG A 117 21.39 9.99 -13.01
N ARG A 118 21.15 11.18 -13.56
CA ARG A 118 19.91 11.94 -13.38
C ARG A 118 18.75 11.01 -13.75
N GLY A 119 17.86 10.78 -12.80
CA GLY A 119 16.70 9.91 -12.99
C GLY A 119 15.78 10.01 -11.80
N THR A 120 15.19 11.18 -11.59
CA THR A 120 14.20 11.53 -10.55
C THR A 120 12.90 10.69 -10.57
N ALA A 121 12.87 9.57 -11.32
CA ALA A 121 11.69 8.73 -11.53
C ALA A 121 11.82 7.29 -10.98
N GLU A 122 13.02 6.75 -10.74
CA GLU A 122 13.18 5.39 -10.18
C GLU A 122 12.89 5.34 -8.68
N ILE A 123 13.27 6.40 -7.98
CA ILE A 123 13.05 6.60 -6.55
C ILE A 123 11.56 6.59 -6.18
N LEU A 124 10.62 6.84 -7.09
CA LEU A 124 9.19 6.92 -6.76
C LEU A 124 8.41 5.60 -6.95
N ARG A 125 9.06 4.52 -7.39
CA ARG A 125 8.37 3.26 -7.69
C ARG A 125 8.46 2.24 -6.56
N CYS A 126 7.37 1.52 -6.34
CA CYS A 126 7.33 0.37 -5.45
C CYS A 126 8.18 -0.77 -6.05
N TYR A 127 8.68 -1.67 -5.21
CA TYR A 127 9.41 -2.85 -5.67
C TYR A 127 8.42 -3.93 -6.10
N PRO A 128 8.30 -4.22 -7.42
CA PRO A 128 7.18 -5.01 -7.95
C PRO A 128 7.42 -6.52 -7.91
N VAL A 129 8.68 -6.95 -7.90
CA VAL A 129 9.10 -8.35 -7.96
C VAL A 129 9.82 -8.69 -6.65
N PRO A 130 9.30 -9.62 -5.85
CA PRO A 130 10.00 -10.08 -4.66
C PRO A 130 11.28 -10.84 -5.02
N ILE A 131 12.39 -10.45 -4.42
CA ILE A 131 13.71 -11.06 -4.63
C ILE A 131 14.27 -11.46 -3.27
N HIS A 132 14.59 -12.74 -3.10
CA HIS A 132 15.29 -13.24 -1.92
C HIS A 132 16.77 -12.83 -1.97
N PHE A 133 17.38 -12.61 -0.80
CA PHE A 133 18.77 -12.20 -0.68
C PHE A 133 19.73 -13.09 -1.49
N GLN A 134 19.56 -14.42 -1.42
CA GLN A 134 20.43 -15.39 -2.11
C GLN A 134 20.38 -15.24 -3.64
N ASN A 135 19.26 -14.77 -4.18
CA ASN A 135 19.08 -14.59 -5.62
C ASN A 135 19.48 -13.19 -6.10
N ALA A 136 19.73 -12.24 -5.19
CA ALA A 136 20.01 -10.86 -5.55
C ALA A 136 21.25 -10.73 -6.46
N THR A 137 22.34 -11.43 -6.13
CA THR A 137 23.55 -11.43 -6.95
C THR A 137 23.33 -12.09 -8.31
N LEU A 138 22.65 -13.24 -8.34
CA LEU A 138 22.36 -13.98 -9.59
C LEU A 138 21.50 -13.17 -10.56
N LEU A 139 20.54 -12.40 -10.03
CA LEU A 139 19.64 -11.55 -10.81
C LEU A 139 20.23 -10.15 -11.07
N ASN A 140 21.45 -9.87 -10.61
CA ASN A 140 22.06 -8.53 -10.61
C ASN A 140 21.12 -7.45 -10.04
N SER A 141 20.33 -7.83 -9.03
CA SER A 141 19.43 -6.92 -8.34
C SER A 141 20.21 -6.03 -7.38
N GLN A 142 19.81 -4.76 -7.29
CA GLN A 142 20.32 -3.82 -6.28
C GLN A 142 19.56 -3.92 -4.96
N TYR A 143 18.40 -4.60 -4.95
CA TYR A 143 17.56 -4.75 -3.78
C TYR A 143 17.18 -6.22 -3.51
N TYR A 144 16.84 -6.49 -2.27
CA TYR A 144 16.21 -7.74 -1.84
C TYR A 144 15.15 -7.44 -0.77
N PHE A 145 14.20 -8.35 -0.64
CA PHE A 145 13.20 -8.30 0.41
C PHE A 145 13.80 -8.96 1.65
N SER A 146 13.85 -8.21 2.75
CA SER A 146 14.38 -8.70 4.02
C SER A 146 13.29 -9.23 4.93
N ALA A 147 12.05 -8.76 4.77
CA ALA A 147 10.91 -9.26 5.49
C ALA A 147 9.59 -9.04 4.77
N GLU A 148 8.64 -9.94 5.04
CA GLU A 148 7.23 -9.72 4.79
C GLU A 148 6.46 -9.97 6.09
N LEU A 149 5.66 -8.98 6.47
CA LEU A 149 4.93 -8.93 7.74
C LEU A 149 3.43 -8.92 7.44
N PRO A 150 2.63 -9.86 7.96
CA PRO A 150 1.18 -9.81 7.82
C PRO A 150 0.61 -8.55 8.50
N MET A 151 -0.53 -8.06 8.03
CA MET A 151 -1.17 -6.88 8.61
C MET A 151 -1.44 -7.00 10.13
N SER A 152 -1.58 -8.23 10.64
CA SER A 152 -1.84 -8.52 12.05
C SER A 152 -0.67 -8.19 12.97
N GLU A 153 0.56 -8.26 12.47
CA GLU A 153 1.77 -7.98 13.25
C GLU A 153 1.98 -6.48 13.47
N LEU A 154 1.49 -5.64 12.56
CA LEU A 154 1.71 -4.20 12.59
C LEU A 154 0.38 -3.42 12.71
N ARG A 155 -0.25 -3.55 13.88
CA ARG A 155 -1.47 -2.80 14.25
C ARG A 155 -1.18 -1.44 14.88
N ALA A 156 0.01 -1.28 15.45
CA ALA A 156 0.51 -0.06 16.08
C ALA A 156 1.99 0.12 15.73
N PRO A 157 2.58 1.31 15.90
CA PRO A 157 3.99 1.52 15.66
C PRO A 157 4.86 0.50 16.43
N MET A 158 5.77 -0.19 15.74
CA MET A 158 6.62 -1.23 16.33
C MET A 158 8.07 -1.14 15.84
N PRO A 159 9.07 -1.34 16.71
CA PRO A 159 10.45 -1.46 16.29
C PRO A 159 10.67 -2.69 15.40
N PHE A 160 11.45 -2.54 14.33
CA PHE A 160 11.86 -3.63 13.45
C PHE A 160 13.36 -3.53 13.17
N SER A 161 14.09 -4.62 13.39
CA SER A 161 15.54 -4.68 13.18
C SER A 161 15.86 -5.29 11.83
N ILE A 162 16.37 -4.48 10.91
CA ILE A 162 16.93 -4.94 9.63
C ILE A 162 18.31 -5.53 9.91
N GLY A 163 18.62 -6.69 9.33
CA GLY A 163 19.89 -7.40 9.50
C GLY A 163 19.95 -8.37 10.70
N ASP A 164 18.84 -8.62 11.38
CA ASP A 164 18.81 -9.44 12.60
C ASP A 164 18.99 -10.95 12.38
N ASN A 165 19.32 -11.37 11.15
CA ASN A 165 19.56 -12.74 10.74
C ASN A 165 18.34 -13.68 10.88
N ARG A 166 17.13 -13.16 11.08
CA ARG A 166 15.89 -13.95 11.15
C ARG A 166 15.25 -14.09 9.78
N THR A 167 14.30 -15.00 9.66
CA THR A 167 13.49 -15.18 8.45
C THR A 167 12.05 -14.77 8.73
N TYR A 168 11.49 -13.89 7.89
CA TYR A 168 10.15 -13.34 8.03
C TYR A 168 9.32 -13.70 6.80
N SER A 169 8.33 -14.59 6.95
CA SER A 169 7.48 -15.07 5.86
C SER A 169 8.27 -15.55 4.63
N GLY A 170 9.39 -16.26 4.87
CA GLY A 170 10.26 -16.80 3.83
C GLY A 170 11.37 -15.86 3.34
N TYR A 171 11.39 -14.60 3.76
CA TYR A 171 12.47 -13.66 3.44
C TYR A 171 13.52 -13.65 4.54
N TRP A 172 14.76 -14.00 4.19
CA TRP A 172 15.88 -13.94 5.11
C TRP A 172 16.37 -12.51 5.27
N ASN A 173 16.34 -12.00 6.49
CA ASN A 173 16.82 -10.69 6.89
C ASN A 173 18.34 -10.74 7.12
N ALA A 174 19.07 -10.89 6.01
CA ALA A 174 20.52 -11.05 6.01
C ALA A 174 21.22 -9.91 6.77
N PRO A 175 22.20 -10.21 7.65
CA PRO A 175 23.01 -9.21 8.33
C PRO A 175 23.57 -8.18 7.37
N LEU A 176 23.48 -6.91 7.74
CA LEU A 176 24.09 -5.83 6.98
C LEU A 176 25.61 -5.95 7.06
N LEU A 177 26.27 -5.62 5.96
CA LEU A 177 27.73 -5.63 5.92
C LEU A 177 28.29 -4.29 6.43
N PRO A 178 29.32 -4.35 7.30
CA PRO A 178 30.10 -3.17 7.65
C PRO A 178 30.66 -2.49 6.40
N HIS A 179 30.74 -1.16 6.42
CA HIS A 179 31.20 -0.30 5.32
C HIS A 179 30.34 -0.24 4.05
N LYS A 180 29.16 -0.85 4.05
CA LYS A 180 28.18 -0.64 3.00
C LYS A 180 27.12 0.38 3.43
N SER A 181 26.61 1.12 2.44
CA SER A 181 25.46 1.99 2.60
C SER A 181 24.23 1.28 2.05
N TYR A 182 23.13 1.33 2.80
CA TYR A 182 21.86 0.72 2.40
C TYR A 182 20.74 1.75 2.41
N GLY A 183 19.88 1.69 1.40
CA GLY A 183 18.55 2.29 1.40
C GLY A 183 17.53 1.30 1.93
N ILE A 184 16.83 1.66 3.00
CA ILE A 184 15.76 0.84 3.58
C ILE A 184 14.42 1.41 3.20
N TYR A 185 13.56 0.54 2.66
CA TYR A 185 12.24 0.88 2.18
C TYR A 185 11.18 0.01 2.81
N TYR A 186 10.05 0.65 3.06
CA TYR A 186 8.90 0.04 3.66
C TYR A 186 7.69 0.27 2.74
N GLN A 187 7.00 -0.81 2.37
CA GLN A 187 5.83 -0.75 1.50
C GLN A 187 4.64 -1.55 2.05
N ALA A 188 3.44 -0.99 1.92
CA ALA A 188 2.18 -1.66 2.18
C ALA A 188 1.63 -2.24 0.87
N VAL A 189 1.08 -3.45 0.96
CA VAL A 189 0.41 -4.14 -0.13
C VAL A 189 -1.06 -4.30 0.23
N SER A 190 -1.92 -3.83 -0.65
CA SER A 190 -3.37 -3.98 -0.57
C SER A 190 -3.86 -4.94 -1.64
N THR A 191 -4.61 -5.97 -1.22
CA THR A 191 -5.24 -6.93 -2.12
C THR A 191 -6.73 -7.03 -1.80
N ALA A 192 -7.59 -6.68 -2.75
CA ALA A 192 -9.03 -6.85 -2.65
C ALA A 192 -9.66 -6.94 -4.03
N ASN A 193 -10.74 -7.71 -4.16
CA ASN A 193 -11.52 -7.84 -5.40
C ASN A 193 -10.65 -8.21 -6.64
N GLY A 194 -9.63 -9.05 -6.45
CA GLY A 194 -8.69 -9.44 -7.51
C GLY A 194 -7.68 -8.36 -7.93
N VAL A 195 -7.69 -7.19 -7.28
CA VAL A 195 -6.75 -6.09 -7.54
C VAL A 195 -5.68 -6.06 -6.46
N ARG A 196 -4.42 -5.88 -6.88
CA ARG A 196 -3.26 -5.69 -5.99
C ARG A 196 -2.64 -4.31 -6.22
N ILE A 197 -2.53 -3.51 -5.16
CA ILE A 197 -1.88 -2.20 -5.19
C ILE A 197 -0.80 -2.16 -4.12
N THR A 198 0.38 -1.67 -4.49
CA THR A 198 1.48 -1.46 -3.55
C THR A 198 1.72 0.03 -3.40
N ARG A 199 1.97 0.48 -2.17
CA ARG A 199 2.49 1.81 -1.88
C ARG A 199 3.69 1.72 -0.99
N ARG A 200 4.75 2.39 -1.43
CA ARG A 200 5.99 2.52 -0.69
C ARG A 200 6.01 3.87 0.01
N ASN A 201 6.73 3.93 1.12
CA ASN A 201 7.07 5.21 1.70
C ASN A 201 7.95 6.04 0.75
N HIS A 202 7.78 7.36 0.77
CA HIS A 202 8.60 8.29 0.00
C HIS A 202 9.93 8.59 0.69
N LYS A 203 10.02 8.37 2.00
CA LYS A 203 11.26 8.62 2.74
C LYS A 203 12.17 7.39 2.69
N HIS A 204 13.41 7.63 2.32
CA HIS A 204 14.51 6.68 2.35
C HIS A 204 15.20 6.78 3.71
N ILE A 205 15.42 5.65 4.38
CA ILE A 205 16.35 5.61 5.51
C ILE A 205 17.68 5.14 4.93
N LEU A 206 18.60 6.09 4.70
CA LEU A 206 19.99 5.78 4.35
C LEU A 206 20.74 5.44 5.63
N THR A 207 21.31 4.25 5.67
CA THR A 207 22.08 3.78 6.82
C THR A 207 23.47 3.42 6.33
N ARG A 208 24.50 4.09 6.87
CA ARG A 208 25.89 3.73 6.65
C ARG A 208 26.37 2.96 7.87
N CYS A 209 26.67 1.68 7.71
CA CYS A 209 27.30 0.89 8.76
C CYS A 209 28.77 1.31 8.87
N ASP A 210 29.04 2.42 9.57
CA ASP A 210 30.39 2.89 9.81
C ASP A 210 31.05 2.06 10.92
N ILE A 211 32.28 1.59 10.64
CA ILE A 211 33.15 0.98 11.66
C ILE A 211 33.80 2.11 12.44
N THR A 212 33.48 2.21 13.73
CA THR A 212 34.45 2.77 14.69
C THR A 212 35.43 1.65 15.04
N LEU A 213 36.64 1.74 14.46
CA LEU A 213 37.81 0.95 14.88
C LEU A 213 38.24 1.37 16.28
#